data_AF-A0A660NDR9-F1
#
_entry.id   AF-A0A660NDR9-F1
#
_cell.length_a   1.000
_cell.length_b   1.000
_cell.length_c   1.000
_cell.angle_alpha   90.00
_cell.angle_beta   90.00
_cell.angle_gamma   90.00
#
_symmetry.space_group_name_H-M   'P 1'
#
loop_
_entity.id
_entity.type
_entity.pdbx_description
1 polymer ?
#
loop_
_entity_poly.entity_id
_entity_poly.type
_entity_poly.pdbx_seq_one_letter_code
_entity_poly.pdbx_strand_id
1 'polypeptide(L)'
;MKETYISMFQAGWFVESMWSQSLVIHMIRTVKLPFLQSHASAPLTLLNFFGIFVVTIIPFTLLGKLLGFVALPLSYFIYLIPCILLYMVLATVIKKVYVHRYKEWL
;
A
#
# COMPACT_ATOMS: atom_id res chain seq x y z
N MET A 1 28.13 0.80 6.79
CA MET A 1 27.05 1.79 7.04
C MET A 1 26.28 2.17 5.78
N LYS A 2 26.94 2.62 4.70
CA LYS A 2 26.25 3.03 3.46
C LYS A 2 25.43 1.91 2.80
N GLU A 3 26.00 0.71 2.70
CA GLU A 3 25.32 -0.44 2.07
C GLU A 3 24.07 -0.88 2.84
N THR A 4 24.19 -1.02 4.17
CA THR A 4 23.05 -1.35 5.03
C THR A 4 21.91 -0.34 4.92
N TYR A 5 22.25 0.95 4.84
CA TYR A 5 21.24 2.00 4.63
C TYR A 5 20.54 1.85 3.27
N ILE A 6 21.29 1.62 2.19
CA ILE A 6 20.73 1.42 0.84
C ILE A 6 19.79 0.21 0.84
N SER A 7 20.22 -0.93 1.40
CA SER A 7 19.39 -2.13 1.49
C SER A 7 18.13 -1.91 2.32
N MET A 8 18.22 -1.15 3.42
CA MET A 8 17.05 -0.82 4.25
C MET A 8 16.07 0.09 3.50
N PHE A 9 16.59 1.09 2.80
CA PHE A 9 15.79 1.97 1.96
C PHE A 9 15.09 1.20 0.83
N GLN A 10 15.81 0.33 0.13
CA GLN A 10 15.26 -0.52 -0.93
C GLN A 10 14.16 -1.46 -0.40
N ALA A 11 14.38 -2.10 0.74
CA ALA A 11 13.38 -2.95 1.38
C ALA A 11 12.13 -2.16 1.81
N GLY A 12 12.32 -0.99 2.42
CA GLY A 12 11.23 -0.12 2.84
C GLY A 12 10.43 0.37 1.64
N TRP A 13 11.12 0.95 0.66
CA TRP A 13 10.55 1.40 -0.61
C TRP A 13 9.73 0.31 -1.30
N PHE A 14 10.25 -0.92 -1.37
CA PHE A 14 9.53 -2.06 -1.92
C PHE A 14 8.20 -2.31 -1.19
N VAL A 15 8.23 -2.40 0.14
CA VAL A 15 7.02 -2.64 0.94
C VAL A 15 6.02 -1.50 0.78
N GLU A 16 6.47 -0.25 0.88
CA GLU A 16 5.61 0.92 0.73
C GLU A 16 4.93 0.97 -0.64
N SER A 17 5.70 0.78 -1.71
CA SER A 17 5.18 0.83 -3.08
C SER A 17 4.17 -0.29 -3.35
N MET A 18 4.39 -1.48 -2.81
CA MET A 18 3.43 -2.58 -2.93
C MET A 18 2.15 -2.31 -2.16
N TRP A 19 2.24 -1.74 -0.95
CA TRP A 19 1.06 -1.37 -0.17
C TRP A 19 0.22 -0.31 -0.91
N SER A 20 0.85 0.77 -1.37
CA SER A 20 0.16 1.86 -2.06
C SER A 20 -0.49 1.39 -3.37
N GLN A 21 0.22 0.62 -4.19
CA GLN A 21 -0.31 0.04 -5.44
C GLN A 21 -1.48 -0.92 -5.20
N SER A 22 -1.39 -1.76 -4.17
CA SER A 22 -2.46 -2.71 -3.89
C SER A 22 -3.71 -2.02 -3.32
N LEU A 23 -3.53 -1.02 -2.46
CA LEU A 23 -4.64 -0.31 -1.82
C LEU A 23 -5.30 0.73 -2.74
N VAL A 24 -4.55 1.37 -3.64
CA VAL A 24 -5.12 2.37 -4.57
C VAL A 24 -6.15 1.75 -5.50
N ILE A 25 -6.01 0.47 -5.86
CA ILE A 25 -7.01 -0.27 -6.66
C ILE A 25 -8.38 -0.22 -5.99
N HIS A 26 -8.46 -0.31 -4.67
CA HIS A 26 -9.73 -0.18 -3.95
C HIS A 26 -10.30 1.24 -4.03
N MET A 27 -9.44 2.27 -4.06
CA MET A 27 -9.85 3.67 -4.13
C MET A 27 -10.45 4.05 -5.48
N ILE A 28 -9.89 3.53 -6.58
CA ILE A 28 -10.25 3.92 -7.95
C ILE A 28 -11.42 3.11 -8.54
N ARG A 29 -11.68 1.90 -8.05
CA ARG A 29 -12.69 0.99 -8.65
C ARG A 29 -14.13 1.46 -8.57
N THR A 30 -14.49 2.26 -7.57
CA THR A 30 -15.86 2.81 -7.43
C THR A 30 -15.85 4.28 -7.02
N VAL A 31 -16.82 5.10 -7.44
CA VAL A 31 -17.02 6.46 -6.87
C VAL A 31 -17.24 6.38 -5.37
N LYS A 32 -17.94 5.33 -4.94
CA LYS A 32 -18.34 5.09 -3.55
C LYS A 32 -17.11 4.98 -2.64
N LEU A 33 -17.32 5.23 -1.34
CA LEU A 33 -16.28 5.02 -0.34
C LEU A 33 -15.92 3.53 -0.29
N PRO A 34 -14.65 3.17 -0.57
CA PRO A 34 -14.22 1.78 -0.44
C PRO A 34 -14.35 1.34 1.03
N PHE A 35 -14.72 0.08 1.23
CA PHE A 35 -14.90 -0.57 2.55
C PHE A 35 -16.10 -0.11 3.39
N LEU A 36 -16.68 1.07 3.14
CA LEU A 36 -17.87 1.58 3.85
C LEU A 36 -19.14 1.55 2.99
N GLN A 37 -19.03 1.80 1.68
CA GLN A 37 -20.17 1.89 0.77
C GLN A 37 -20.07 0.95 -0.44
N SER A 38 -18.85 0.53 -0.78
CA SER A 38 -18.61 -0.52 -1.76
C SER A 38 -17.55 -1.47 -1.17
N HIS A 39 -18.00 -2.67 -0.82
CA HIS A 39 -17.09 -3.77 -0.58
C HIS A 39 -16.66 -4.31 -1.95
N ALA A 40 -15.35 -4.31 -2.22
CA ALA A 40 -14.83 -5.19 -3.25
C ALA A 40 -15.24 -6.63 -2.88
N SER A 41 -15.52 -7.48 -3.87
CA SER A 41 -15.93 -8.87 -3.61
C SER A 41 -14.96 -9.53 -2.61
N ALA A 42 -15.50 -10.27 -1.64
CA ALA A 42 -14.71 -10.88 -0.56
C ALA A 42 -13.43 -11.60 -1.04
N PRO A 43 -13.41 -12.33 -2.18
CA PRO A 43 -12.20 -12.95 -2.70
C PRO A 43 -11.08 -11.97 -3.05
N LEU A 44 -11.44 -10.79 -3.56
CA LEU A 44 -10.51 -9.77 -4.04
C LEU A 44 -9.85 -9.02 -2.88
N THR A 45 -10.63 -8.76 -1.83
CA THR A 45 -10.14 -8.18 -0.58
C THR A 45 -9.19 -9.16 0.13
N LEU A 46 -9.55 -10.44 0.19
CA LEU A 46 -8.75 -11.47 0.85
C LEU A 46 -7.44 -11.73 0.10
N LEU A 47 -7.47 -11.80 -1.23
CA LEU A 47 -6.26 -11.91 -2.06
C LEU A 47 -5.34 -10.70 -1.88
N ASN A 48 -5.90 -9.49 -1.76
CA ASN A 48 -5.11 -8.28 -1.54
C ASN A 48 -4.41 -8.30 -0.18
N PHE A 49 -5.14 -8.58 0.91
CA PHE A 49 -4.54 -8.69 2.24
C PHE A 49 -3.50 -9.82 2.32
N PHE A 50 -3.74 -10.94 1.63
CA PHE A 50 -2.75 -12.01 1.51
C PHE A 50 -1.50 -11.54 0.76
N GLY A 51 -1.66 -10.81 -0.34
CA GLY A 51 -0.54 -10.21 -1.08
C GLY A 51 0.27 -9.24 -0.23
N ILE A 52 -0.39 -8.32 0.48
CA ILE A 52 0.24 -7.38 1.43
C ILE A 52 1.02 -8.14 2.51
N PHE A 53 0.44 -9.20 3.06
CA PHE A 53 1.10 -10.04 4.06
C PHE A 53 2.35 -10.72 3.51
N VAL A 54 2.25 -11.37 2.34
CA VAL A 54 3.39 -12.02 1.68
C VAL A 54 4.50 -11.02 1.40
N VAL A 55 4.19 -9.89 0.78
CA VAL A 55 5.16 -8.82 0.48
C VAL A 55 5.85 -8.30 1.73
N THR A 56 5.09 -8.12 2.81
CA THR A 56 5.63 -7.62 4.09
C THR A 56 6.60 -8.60 4.73
N ILE A 57 6.41 -9.91 4.48
CA ILE A 57 7.28 -10.97 5.00
C ILE A 57 8.55 -11.13 4.16
N ILE A 58 8.54 -10.83 2.86
CA ILE A 58 9.68 -11.04 1.95
C ILE A 58 11.01 -10.53 2.54
N PRO A 59 11.14 -9.29 3.06
CA PRO A 59 12.40 -8.79 3.64
C PRO A 59 12.96 -9.61 4.81
N PHE A 60 12.13 -10.43 5.46
CA PHE A 60 12.50 -11.29 6.59
C PHE A 60 12.84 -12.73 6.16
N THR A 61 12.69 -13.06 4.88
CA THR A 61 12.93 -14.42 4.34
C THR A 61 14.28 -14.55 3.64
N LEU A 62 14.64 -15.78 3.27
CA LEU A 62 15.80 -16.05 2.42
C LEU A 62 15.70 -15.35 1.05
N LEU A 63 14.49 -15.25 0.49
CA LEU A 63 14.25 -14.52 -0.76
C LEU A 63 14.59 -13.04 -0.61
N GLY A 64 14.19 -12.41 0.50
CA GLY A 64 14.57 -11.03 0.79
C GLY A 64 16.09 -10.83 0.84
N LYS A 65 16.82 -11.76 1.47
CA LYS A 65 18.29 -11.72 1.49
C LYS A 65 18.90 -11.83 0.09
N LEU A 66 18.34 -12.68 -0.78
CA LEU A 66 18.78 -12.81 -2.18
C LEU A 66 18.50 -11.55 -3.00
N LEU A 67 17.43 -10.82 -2.67
CA LEU A 67 17.09 -9.52 -3.27
C LEU A 67 17.93 -8.36 -2.69
N GLY A 68 18.83 -8.62 -1.74
CA GLY A 68 19.64 -7.60 -1.09
C GLY A 68 18.89 -6.78 -0.03
N PHE A 69 17.74 -7.26 0.43
CA PHE A 69 16.97 -6.64 1.50
C PHE A 69 17.53 -6.96 2.88
N VAL A 70 17.30 -6.02 3.80
CA VAL A 70 17.52 -6.22 5.23
C VAL A 70 16.17 -6.22 5.95
N ALA A 71 16.11 -6.91 7.07
CA ALA A 71 14.94 -6.92 7.94
C ALA A 71 14.58 -5.49 8.35
N LEU A 72 13.33 -5.09 8.12
CA LEU A 72 12.86 -3.76 8.45
C LEU A 72 12.62 -3.66 9.96
N PRO A 73 13.07 -2.57 10.62
CA PRO A 73 12.75 -2.34 12.02
C PRO A 73 11.26 -2.12 12.20
N LEU A 74 10.70 -2.53 13.34
CA LEU A 74 9.27 -2.36 13.63
C LEU A 74 8.83 -0.88 13.57
N SER A 75 9.73 0.05 13.92
CA SER A 75 9.50 1.49 13.80
C SER A 75 9.15 1.93 12.39
N TYR A 76 9.68 1.27 11.36
CA TYR A 76 9.32 1.56 9.97
C TYR A 76 7.81 1.41 9.73
N PHE A 77 7.22 0.33 10.24
CA PHE A 77 5.78 0.07 10.07
C PHE A 77 4.91 1.06 10.84
N ILE A 78 5.38 1.55 11.99
CA ILE A 78 4.70 2.60 12.77
C ILE A 78 4.57 3.89 11.94
N TYR A 79 5.56 4.22 11.11
CA TYR A 79 5.50 5.37 10.20
C TYR A 79 4.79 5.06 8.87
N LEU A 80 4.90 3.83 8.38
CA LEU A 80 4.27 3.42 7.13
C LEU A 80 2.74 3.45 7.22
N ILE A 81 2.16 2.91 8.31
CA ILE A 81 0.71 2.85 8.50
C ILE A 81 0.05 4.23 8.36
N PRO A 82 0.44 5.28 9.12
CA PRO A 82 -0.17 6.60 8.97
C PRO A 82 0.10 7.21 7.59
N CYS A 83 1.26 6.96 6.98
CA CYS A 83 1.57 7.43 5.62
C CYS A 83 0.58 6.86 4.60
N ILE A 84 0.35 5.55 4.63
CA ILE A 84 -0.60 4.86 3.76
C ILE A 84 -2.04 5.32 4.02
N LEU A 85 -2.43 5.51 5.28
CA LEU A 85 -3.76 6.04 5.62
C LEU A 85 -3.97 7.46 5.06
N LEU A 86 -2.98 8.33 5.22
CA LEU A 86 -3.01 9.68 4.67
C LEU A 86 -3.11 9.66 3.14
N TYR A 87 -2.34 8.79 2.48
CA TYR A 87 -2.42 8.58 1.04
C TYR A 87 -3.82 8.14 0.60
N MET A 88 -4.43 7.15 1.28
CA MET A 88 -5.78 6.67 0.97
C MET A 88 -6.84 7.77 1.16
N VAL A 89 -6.74 8.56 2.23
CA VAL A 89 -7.61 9.70 2.47
C VAL A 89 -7.45 10.72 1.35
N LEU A 90 -6.22 11.08 1.00
CA LEU A 90 -5.92 12.04 -0.05
C LEU A 90 -6.48 11.59 -1.41
N ALA A 91 -6.24 10.34 -1.79
CA ALA A 91 -6.78 9.75 -3.02
C ALA A 91 -8.31 9.82 -3.06
N THR A 92 -8.96 9.53 -1.94
CA THR A 92 -10.43 9.59 -1.81
C THR A 92 -10.96 11.03 -1.89
N VAL A 93 -10.29 11.99 -1.25
CA VAL A 93 -10.67 13.40 -1.29
C VAL A 93 -10.52 13.95 -2.71
N ILE A 94 -9.39 13.71 -3.37
CA ILE A 94 -9.14 14.15 -4.74
C ILE A 94 -10.20 13.57 -5.68
N LYS A 95 -10.50 12.26 -5.56
CA LYS A 95 -11.57 11.62 -6.34
C LYS A 95 -12.92 12.32 -6.13
N LYS A 96 -13.30 12.61 -4.88
CA LYS A 96 -14.58 13.26 -4.56
C LYS A 96 -14.64 14.68 -5.12
N VAL A 97 -13.55 15.45 -5.02
CA VAL A 97 -13.44 16.78 -5.61
C VAL A 97 -13.56 16.73 -7.13
N TYR A 98 -12.90 15.75 -7.78
CA TYR A 98 -12.97 15.56 -9.21
C TYR A 98 -14.40 15.27 -9.68
N VAL A 99 -15.06 14.27 -9.10
CA VAL A 99 -16.44 13.90 -9.45
C VAL A 99 -17.41 15.05 -9.19
N HIS A 100 -17.23 15.82 -8.11
CA HIS A 100 -18.07 16.97 -7.83
C HIS A 100 -17.89 18.10 -8.85
N ARG A 101 -16.66 18.35 -9.30
CA ARG A 101 -16.32 19.42 -10.23
C ARG A 101 -16.71 19.09 -11.67
N TYR A 102 -16.44 17.87 -12.12
CA TYR A 102 -16.61 17.49 -13.51
C TYR A 102 -17.91 16.72 -13.77
N LYS A 103 -18.62 16.27 -12.72
CA LYS A 103 -19.83 15.40 -12.79
C LYS A 103 -19.64 14.10 -13.59
N GLU A 104 -18.42 13.85 -14.04
CA GLU A 104 -17.98 12.67 -14.73
C GLU A 104 -17.06 11.90 -13.79
N TRP A 105 -17.18 10.59 -13.87
CA TRP A 105 -16.23 9.66 -13.33
C TRP A 105 -15.71 8.88 -14.52
N LEU A 106 -14.38 8.84 -14.66
CA LEU A 106 -13.65 8.17 -15.75
C LEU A 106 -14.41 7.02 -16.41
#